data_AF-W7JYG5-F1
#
_entry.id   AF-W7JYG5-F1
#
_cell.length_a   1.000
_cell.length_b   1.000
_cell.length_c   1.000
_cell.angle_alpha   90.00
_cell.angle_beta   90.00
_cell.angle_gamma   90.00
#
_symmetry.space_group_name_H-M   'P 1'
#
loop_
_entity.id
_entity.type
_entity.pdbx_description
1 polymer ?
#
loop_
_entity_poly.entity_id
_entity_poly.type
_entity_poly.pdbx_seq_one_letter_code
_entity_poly.pdbx_strand_id
1 'polypeptide(L)'
;MSSNNNLNEEEEILFFYEDPKSFDEKNLYEVNRAPWFYHLINVLGLTKDNFMEIKHMVEDKKNNILNLINYKSYTDNYLKKNDTMKNMLCAYLYSCKTSLYEYSKNINSEQNIHFVFTFGNITADLDSVCSSIIYSFFLFIWYSLKTNLIGKKKDDPLMFFIPVINIKKNDMKLKILIIWWLEKCGIENPEELLIFNDDLNLLEVLKNDTKYDTCLVDFNKSENNCVYNINNIKSIIDHHILNEEMKNKKITKSVFPIYVCSCMVIIAYFYKYSSEFLGISLLNRDIMWLIYGTMLKDSNNFPKDDFRKRWIQSDLNIYLSMKKYFRIPDIMDIYITQKFNNIRFSIDLKKFIEEKRKKQYEEEKEIIEQKKKIYEEKRKIKFEKYKVEKMKKKLIEREKYNKENIEYNYITIFNYFNYLMNNRKHYDIYFSFHDLYISPMRKWLSDNYVSIILQLCSCKKVKMLNLSYNKISYKSIKLFCNFFKENKFLFYLNLENNDLTNQGNIGEVINELFDVLKNNKSIKILNVANTNMKEDNAESICSMLEMNKMITDINIENNNFTFDQNYRIISYLRRNKKIWIEQAEHEKAENEKMEKEENYMHTYLMSVESSM
;
A
#
# COMPACT_ATOMS: atom_id res chain seq x y z
N MET A 1 -44.09 43.33 -7.96
CA MET A 1 -44.60 43.49 -9.33
C MET A 1 -43.63 42.83 -10.28
N SER A 2 -44.20 42.17 -11.28
CA SER A 2 -43.66 41.15 -12.17
C SER A 2 -42.50 41.56 -13.06
N SER A 3 -41.53 40.66 -13.21
CA SER A 3 -41.07 40.22 -14.53
C SER A 3 -40.56 38.78 -14.44
N ASN A 4 -41.42 37.85 -14.87
CA ASN A 4 -41.04 36.51 -15.31
C ASN A 4 -40.00 36.64 -16.43
N ASN A 5 -39.04 35.71 -16.46
CA ASN A 5 -38.58 35.10 -17.69
C ASN A 5 -37.98 33.73 -17.37
N ASN A 6 -38.82 32.71 -17.55
CA ASN A 6 -38.51 31.40 -18.11
C ASN A 6 -37.17 30.78 -17.69
N LEU A 7 -37.16 30.13 -16.52
CA LEU A 7 -36.29 28.96 -16.34
C LEU A 7 -36.99 27.80 -17.05
N ASN A 8 -36.49 27.48 -18.23
CA ASN A 8 -36.99 26.42 -19.10
C ASN A 8 -37.30 25.14 -18.31
N GLU A 9 -38.53 24.66 -18.47
CA GLU A 9 -39.03 23.35 -18.02
C GLU A 9 -38.39 22.16 -18.79
N GLU A 10 -37.16 22.33 -19.32
CA GLU A 10 -36.46 21.33 -20.14
C GLU A 10 -35.23 20.69 -19.46
N GLU A 11 -34.95 20.95 -18.17
CA GLU A 11 -33.89 20.24 -17.41
C GLU A 11 -34.42 19.02 -16.63
N GLU A 12 -35.46 18.33 -17.12
CA GLU A 12 -36.12 17.19 -16.44
C GLU A 12 -35.64 15.80 -16.88
N ILE A 13 -34.38 15.67 -17.31
CA ILE A 13 -33.74 14.36 -17.52
C ILE A 13 -32.43 14.31 -16.73
N LEU A 14 -32.55 13.97 -15.44
CA LEU A 14 -31.44 13.94 -14.48
C LEU A 14 -30.70 12.60 -14.40
N PHE A 15 -31.15 11.57 -15.15
CA PHE A 15 -30.73 10.18 -14.96
C PHE A 15 -30.24 9.57 -16.28
N PHE A 16 -28.96 9.23 -16.37
CA PHE A 16 -28.45 8.33 -17.39
C PHE A 16 -28.31 6.93 -16.77
N TYR A 17 -29.01 5.96 -17.32
CA TYR A 17 -29.02 4.56 -16.88
C TYR A 17 -28.54 3.67 -18.03
N GLU A 18 -27.62 2.76 -17.76
CA GLU A 18 -27.25 1.70 -18.72
C GLU A 18 -27.96 0.40 -18.31
N ASP A 19 -28.90 -0.03 -19.16
CA ASP A 19 -29.63 -1.29 -19.03
C ASP A 19 -28.68 -2.51 -19.02
N PRO A 20 -28.85 -3.46 -18.09
CA PRO A 20 -28.52 -4.84 -18.38
C PRO A 20 -29.58 -5.35 -19.38
N LYS A 21 -29.20 -5.50 -20.66
CA LYS A 21 -30.10 -5.93 -21.75
C LYS A 21 -31.08 -7.04 -21.33
N SER A 22 -32.35 -6.80 -21.68
CA SER A 22 -33.56 -7.66 -21.61
C SER A 22 -34.37 -7.64 -20.31
N PHE A 23 -35.17 -6.59 -20.11
CA PHE A 23 -36.46 -6.73 -19.42
C PHE A 23 -37.54 -6.01 -20.25
N ASP A 24 -38.40 -6.82 -20.85
CA ASP A 24 -39.37 -6.42 -21.87
C ASP A 24 -40.74 -6.18 -21.21
N GLU A 25 -40.86 -5.18 -20.32
CA GLU A 25 -42.15 -4.86 -19.70
C GLU A 25 -42.34 -3.36 -19.46
N LYS A 26 -42.63 -2.61 -20.52
CA LYS A 26 -42.79 -1.15 -20.57
C LYS A 26 -43.71 -0.49 -19.51
N ASN A 27 -44.57 -1.22 -18.79
CA ASN A 27 -45.66 -0.62 -18.01
C ASN A 27 -45.40 -0.40 -16.49
N LEU A 28 -44.23 -0.74 -15.93
CA LEU A 28 -43.84 -0.28 -14.58
C LEU A 28 -42.87 0.92 -14.59
N TYR A 29 -42.29 1.22 -15.75
CA TYR A 29 -41.02 1.95 -15.91
C TYR A 29 -41.16 3.30 -16.63
N GLU A 30 -42.37 3.75 -16.98
CA GLU A 30 -42.63 4.94 -17.81
C GLU A 30 -42.72 6.27 -17.04
N VAL A 31 -42.16 6.36 -15.84
CA VAL A 31 -41.93 7.66 -15.18
C VAL A 31 -40.50 7.69 -14.65
N ASN A 32 -39.70 8.67 -15.07
CA ASN A 32 -38.31 8.95 -14.68
C ASN A 32 -38.09 9.11 -13.15
N ARG A 33 -38.38 8.08 -12.33
CA ARG A 33 -38.34 8.13 -10.86
C ARG A 33 -37.60 6.91 -10.27
N ALA A 34 -36.28 7.00 -10.44
CA ALA A 34 -35.17 6.42 -9.70
C ALA A 34 -34.76 4.94 -9.89
N PRO A 35 -33.43 4.66 -9.99
CA PRO A 35 -32.84 3.33 -10.15
C PRO A 35 -33.08 2.28 -9.05
N TRP A 36 -33.72 2.64 -7.94
CA TRP A 36 -33.77 1.83 -6.72
C TRP A 36 -34.41 0.44 -6.93
N PHE A 37 -35.38 0.30 -7.83
CA PHE A 37 -35.95 -1.00 -8.20
C PHE A 37 -34.89 -1.95 -8.73
N TYR A 38 -33.99 -1.50 -9.62
CA TYR A 38 -32.94 -2.33 -10.21
C TYR A 38 -31.92 -2.80 -9.17
N HIS A 39 -31.66 -1.98 -8.15
CA HIS A 39 -30.83 -2.38 -7.02
C HIS A 39 -31.48 -3.52 -6.25
N LEU A 40 -32.76 -3.39 -5.92
CA LEU A 40 -33.49 -4.43 -5.19
C LEU A 40 -33.74 -5.70 -6.03
N ILE A 41 -33.98 -5.57 -7.33
CA ILE A 41 -34.11 -6.72 -8.24
C ILE A 41 -32.79 -7.50 -8.27
N ASN A 42 -31.67 -6.82 -8.53
CA ASN A 42 -30.39 -7.51 -8.73
C ASN A 42 -29.74 -7.97 -7.42
N VAL A 43 -29.98 -7.29 -6.30
CA VAL A 43 -29.40 -7.66 -5.00
C VAL A 43 -30.32 -8.59 -4.20
N LEU A 44 -31.64 -8.39 -4.22
CA LEU A 44 -32.60 -9.18 -3.42
C LEU A 44 -33.44 -10.18 -4.23
N GLY A 45 -33.31 -10.18 -5.56
CA GLY A 45 -34.13 -11.02 -6.44
C GLY A 45 -35.63 -10.70 -6.34
N LEU A 46 -36.00 -9.44 -6.04
CA LEU A 46 -37.41 -9.04 -6.01
C LEU A 46 -37.98 -9.04 -7.43
N THR A 47 -39.15 -9.64 -7.60
CA THR A 47 -39.92 -9.53 -8.85
C THR A 47 -40.94 -8.39 -8.77
N LYS A 48 -41.47 -8.00 -9.92
CA LYS A 48 -42.60 -7.07 -10.01
C LYS A 48 -43.78 -7.48 -9.10
N ASP A 49 -44.11 -8.77 -9.09
CA ASP A 49 -45.18 -9.29 -8.22
C ASP A 49 -44.85 -9.08 -6.75
N ASN A 50 -43.59 -9.29 -6.34
CA ASN A 50 -43.17 -9.02 -4.96
C ASN A 50 -43.35 -7.54 -4.59
N PHE A 51 -43.01 -6.61 -5.49
CA PHE A 51 -43.21 -5.18 -5.22
C PHE A 51 -44.69 -4.83 -5.05
N MET A 52 -45.55 -5.33 -5.93
CA MET A 52 -46.98 -5.06 -5.89
C MET A 52 -47.65 -5.69 -4.66
N GLU A 53 -47.24 -6.90 -4.29
CA GLU A 53 -47.73 -7.59 -3.10
C GLU A 53 -47.29 -6.89 -1.81
N ILE A 54 -46.00 -6.50 -1.69
CA ILE A 54 -45.53 -5.68 -0.57
C ILE A 54 -46.35 -4.40 -0.49
N LYS A 55 -46.56 -3.70 -1.60
CA LYS A 55 -47.34 -2.45 -1.64
C LYS A 55 -48.76 -2.66 -1.13
N HIS A 56 -49.47 -3.67 -1.65
CA HIS A 56 -50.84 -3.97 -1.22
C HIS A 56 -50.90 -4.27 0.29
N MET A 57 -50.00 -5.11 0.80
CA MET A 57 -49.97 -5.45 2.22
C MET A 57 -49.61 -4.27 3.12
N VAL A 58 -48.79 -3.34 2.64
CA VAL A 58 -48.43 -2.10 3.35
C VAL A 58 -49.64 -1.16 3.41
N GLU A 59 -50.35 -0.97 2.29
CA GLU A 59 -51.56 -0.15 2.19
C GLU A 59 -52.68 -0.67 3.11
N ASP A 60 -52.87 -2.00 3.15
CA ASP A 60 -53.85 -2.65 4.02
C ASP A 60 -53.57 -2.44 5.51
N LYS A 61 -52.29 -2.54 5.90
CA LYS A 61 -51.91 -2.53 7.32
C LYS A 61 -51.88 -1.13 7.94
N LYS A 62 -51.91 -0.04 7.16
CA LYS A 62 -51.79 1.38 7.61
C LYS A 62 -50.80 1.60 8.76
N ASN A 63 -49.71 0.84 8.77
CA ASN A 63 -48.82 0.72 9.90
C ASN A 63 -47.52 1.47 9.65
N ASN A 64 -46.92 1.97 10.73
CA ASN A 64 -45.54 2.49 10.69
C ASN A 64 -44.62 1.37 10.16
N ILE A 65 -43.69 1.72 9.26
CA ILE A 65 -42.71 0.80 8.69
C ILE A 65 -42.00 -0.06 9.75
N LEU A 66 -41.74 0.53 10.92
CA LEU A 66 -41.12 -0.16 12.06
C LEU A 66 -41.93 -1.38 12.50
N ASN A 67 -43.26 -1.29 12.54
CA ASN A 67 -44.10 -2.43 12.90
C ASN A 67 -44.08 -3.51 11.80
N LEU A 68 -43.98 -3.09 10.54
CA LEU A 68 -44.03 -4.00 9.38
C LEU A 68 -42.76 -4.85 9.26
N ILE A 69 -41.59 -4.28 9.56
CA ILE A 69 -40.34 -5.04 9.64
C ILE A 69 -40.14 -5.72 11.01
N ASN A 70 -41.19 -5.74 11.85
CA ASN A 70 -41.18 -6.31 13.20
C ASN A 70 -40.06 -5.74 14.09
N TYR A 71 -39.81 -4.43 13.96
CA TYR A 71 -38.73 -3.73 14.65
C TYR A 71 -38.77 -3.96 16.15
N LYS A 72 -39.95 -3.98 16.79
CA LYS A 72 -40.07 -4.17 18.25
C LYS A 72 -39.64 -5.56 18.71
N SER A 73 -40.01 -6.63 18.01
CA SER A 73 -39.51 -7.98 18.34
C SER A 73 -38.01 -8.11 18.05
N TYR A 74 -37.57 -7.53 16.93
CA TYR A 74 -36.16 -7.46 16.55
C TYR A 74 -35.34 -6.72 17.61
N THR A 75 -35.80 -5.55 18.06
CA THR A 75 -35.15 -4.79 19.12
C THR A 75 -35.28 -5.45 20.47
N ASP A 76 -36.45 -5.90 20.93
CA ASP A 76 -36.63 -6.50 22.25
C ASP A 76 -35.73 -7.74 22.48
N ASN A 77 -35.42 -8.49 21.41
CA ASN A 77 -34.47 -9.61 21.47
C ASN A 77 -33.01 -9.17 21.69
N TYR A 78 -32.64 -7.98 21.21
CA TYR A 78 -31.27 -7.44 21.30
C TYR A 78 -31.09 -6.40 22.43
N LEU A 79 -32.10 -5.56 22.70
CA LEU A 79 -32.18 -4.55 23.76
C LEU A 79 -32.13 -5.18 25.16
N LYS A 80 -32.68 -6.39 25.36
CA LYS A 80 -32.57 -7.11 26.65
C LYS A 80 -31.13 -7.49 27.02
N LYS A 81 -30.18 -7.42 26.08
CA LYS A 81 -28.78 -7.82 26.29
C LYS A 81 -27.81 -6.64 26.42
N ASN A 82 -28.22 -5.39 26.16
CA ASN A 82 -27.28 -4.27 26.16
C ASN A 82 -27.96 -2.90 26.40
N ASP A 83 -27.62 -2.25 27.52
CA ASP A 83 -28.16 -0.94 27.95
C ASP A 83 -27.72 0.25 27.08
N THR A 84 -26.78 0.05 26.14
CA THR A 84 -26.24 1.13 25.29
C THR A 84 -27.02 1.40 24.00
N MET A 85 -28.06 0.61 23.70
CA MET A 85 -28.79 0.72 22.42
C MET A 85 -29.88 1.78 22.46
N LYS A 86 -29.62 2.93 21.83
CA LYS A 86 -30.50 4.11 21.90
C LYS A 86 -31.43 4.30 20.70
N ASN A 87 -31.16 3.64 19.56
CA ASN A 87 -31.94 3.83 18.33
C ASN A 87 -31.94 2.62 17.37
N MET A 88 -32.71 2.76 16.28
CA MET A 88 -32.94 1.68 15.31
C MET A 88 -31.70 1.23 14.55
N LEU A 89 -30.90 2.19 14.14
CA LEU A 89 -29.67 1.91 13.41
C LEU A 89 -28.68 1.17 14.30
N CYS A 90 -28.63 1.48 15.60
CA CYS A 90 -27.78 0.75 16.54
C CYS A 90 -28.18 -0.72 16.66
N ALA A 91 -29.48 -0.99 16.77
CA ALA A 91 -29.99 -2.36 16.83
C ALA A 91 -29.67 -3.14 15.55
N TYR A 92 -29.85 -2.50 14.39
CA TYR A 92 -29.48 -3.07 13.10
C TYR A 92 -27.99 -3.38 13.01
N LEU A 93 -27.10 -2.41 13.28
CA LEU A 93 -25.66 -2.59 13.20
C LEU A 93 -25.15 -3.68 14.17
N TYR A 94 -25.72 -3.73 15.38
CA TYR A 94 -25.41 -4.80 16.33
C TYR A 94 -25.83 -6.18 15.82
N SER A 95 -27.02 -6.28 15.21
CA SER A 95 -27.47 -7.50 14.57
C SER A 95 -26.56 -7.90 13.41
N CYS A 96 -26.05 -6.95 12.61
CA CYS A 96 -25.06 -7.25 11.57
C CYS A 96 -23.82 -7.91 12.17
N LYS A 97 -23.26 -7.32 13.23
CA LYS A 97 -22.08 -7.85 13.93
C LYS A 97 -22.33 -9.23 14.54
N THR A 98 -23.47 -9.41 15.20
CA THR A 98 -23.85 -10.69 15.82
C THR A 98 -24.05 -11.77 14.76
N SER A 99 -24.78 -11.46 13.69
CA SER A 99 -25.04 -12.41 12.59
C SER A 99 -23.74 -12.80 11.88
N LEU A 100 -22.85 -11.84 11.64
CA LEU A 100 -21.55 -12.12 11.04
C LEU A 100 -20.72 -13.06 11.94
N TYR A 101 -20.69 -12.80 13.24
CA TYR A 101 -19.98 -13.65 14.20
C TYR A 101 -20.56 -15.06 14.27
N GLU A 102 -21.90 -15.19 14.33
CA GLU A 102 -22.58 -16.48 14.45
C GLU A 102 -22.44 -17.35 13.19
N TYR A 103 -22.57 -16.75 12.02
CA TYR A 103 -22.70 -17.50 10.76
C TYR A 103 -21.42 -17.59 9.93
N SER A 104 -20.41 -16.75 10.18
CA SER A 104 -19.12 -16.81 9.45
C SER A 104 -18.41 -18.15 9.60
N LYS A 105 -18.42 -18.75 10.80
CA LYS A 105 -17.73 -20.02 11.08
C LYS A 105 -18.45 -21.24 10.51
N ASN A 106 -19.76 -21.13 10.27
CA ASN A 106 -20.63 -22.22 9.83
C ASN A 106 -21.21 -21.94 8.43
N ILE A 107 -20.48 -21.22 7.58
CA ILE A 107 -21.00 -20.75 6.30
C ILE A 107 -21.37 -21.88 5.31
N ASN A 108 -20.75 -23.05 5.50
CA ASN A 108 -21.00 -24.27 4.74
C ASN A 108 -22.00 -25.23 5.42
N SER A 109 -22.69 -24.78 6.48
CA SER A 109 -23.74 -25.58 7.13
C SER A 109 -24.95 -25.79 6.21
N GLU A 110 -25.85 -26.71 6.59
CA GLU A 110 -27.07 -27.03 5.83
C GLU A 110 -28.00 -25.82 5.61
N GLN A 111 -27.85 -24.75 6.38
CA GLN A 111 -28.62 -23.53 6.20
C GLN A 111 -28.10 -22.73 4.99
N ASN A 112 -29.00 -22.41 4.06
CA ASN A 112 -28.70 -21.59 2.89
C ASN A 112 -28.46 -20.13 3.31
N ILE A 113 -27.24 -19.79 3.72
CA ILE A 113 -26.85 -18.45 4.19
C ILE A 113 -26.16 -17.67 3.09
N HIS A 114 -26.46 -16.37 2.99
CA HIS A 114 -25.83 -15.45 2.04
C HIS A 114 -25.58 -14.07 2.66
N PHE A 115 -24.42 -13.48 2.39
CA PHE A 115 -24.08 -12.14 2.90
C PHE A 115 -24.11 -11.10 1.78
N VAL A 116 -24.49 -9.87 2.11
CA VAL A 116 -24.42 -8.73 1.20
C VAL A 116 -23.63 -7.64 1.90
N PHE A 117 -22.39 -7.42 1.44
CA PHE A 117 -21.49 -6.43 2.02
C PHE A 117 -21.56 -5.12 1.26
N THR A 118 -21.78 -4.02 1.99
CA THR A 118 -21.76 -2.67 1.42
C THR A 118 -20.47 -1.97 1.82
N PHE A 119 -19.60 -1.71 0.85
CA PHE A 119 -18.32 -1.04 1.06
C PHE A 119 -18.39 0.42 0.60
N GLY A 120 -17.84 1.32 1.43
CA GLY A 120 -17.42 2.66 1.00
C GLY A 120 -15.97 2.67 0.47
N ASN A 121 -15.49 3.84 0.06
CA ASN A 121 -14.12 4.00 -0.42
C ASN A 121 -13.09 3.82 0.72
N ILE A 122 -11.81 3.57 0.39
CA ILE A 122 -10.73 3.38 1.38
C ILE A 122 -10.39 4.63 2.19
N THR A 123 -10.81 5.80 1.73
CA THR A 123 -10.61 7.00 2.54
C THR A 123 -11.53 6.97 3.73
N ALA A 124 -12.67 6.26 3.68
CA ALA A 124 -13.70 6.23 4.72
C ALA A 124 -13.95 7.65 5.25
N ASP A 125 -14.33 8.54 4.33
CA ASP A 125 -14.85 9.86 4.68
C ASP A 125 -16.30 9.76 5.15
N LEU A 126 -16.90 10.92 5.48
CA LEU A 126 -18.25 10.93 6.03
C LEU A 126 -19.27 10.36 5.04
N ASP A 127 -19.11 10.65 3.74
CA ASP A 127 -20.00 10.15 2.70
C ASP A 127 -19.93 8.63 2.60
N SER A 128 -18.75 8.06 2.38
CA SER A 128 -18.55 6.61 2.33
C SER A 128 -19.09 5.88 3.57
N VAL A 129 -18.81 6.39 4.77
CA VAL A 129 -19.27 5.76 6.02
C VAL A 129 -20.79 5.82 6.15
N CYS A 130 -21.39 7.00 5.99
CA CYS A 130 -22.84 7.13 6.12
C CYS A 130 -23.58 6.40 5.00
N SER A 131 -23.11 6.51 3.76
CA SER A 131 -23.71 5.88 2.58
C SER A 131 -23.70 4.36 2.70
N SER A 132 -22.61 3.77 3.23
CA SER A 132 -22.56 2.31 3.43
C SER A 132 -23.61 1.84 4.45
N ILE A 133 -23.74 2.54 5.57
CA ILE A 133 -24.74 2.24 6.61
C ILE A 133 -26.16 2.38 6.06
N ILE A 134 -26.47 3.53 5.43
CA ILE A 134 -27.84 3.85 5.01
C ILE A 134 -28.30 2.97 3.83
N TYR A 135 -27.41 2.65 2.89
CA TYR A 135 -27.75 1.75 1.79
C TYR A 135 -27.87 0.29 2.24
N SER A 136 -26.97 -0.20 3.09
CA SER A 136 -27.09 -1.56 3.64
C SER A 136 -28.40 -1.71 4.42
N PHE A 137 -28.77 -0.68 5.17
CA PHE A 137 -30.03 -0.64 5.90
C PHE A 137 -31.26 -0.57 4.98
N PHE A 138 -31.17 0.13 3.86
CA PHE A 138 -32.23 0.17 2.84
C PHE A 138 -32.54 -1.23 2.30
N LEU A 139 -31.49 -1.99 1.96
CA LEU A 139 -31.62 -3.38 1.51
C LEU A 139 -32.25 -4.26 2.60
N PHE A 140 -31.83 -4.09 3.85
CA PHE A 140 -32.38 -4.80 5.00
C PHE A 140 -33.89 -4.53 5.20
N ILE A 141 -34.34 -3.28 5.06
CA ILE A 141 -35.76 -2.93 5.18
C ILE A 141 -36.57 -3.70 4.13
N TRP A 142 -36.15 -3.66 2.87
CA TRP A 142 -36.86 -4.33 1.78
C TRP A 142 -36.83 -5.86 1.89
N TYR A 143 -35.70 -6.44 2.29
CA TYR A 143 -35.63 -7.86 2.61
C TYR A 143 -36.60 -8.22 3.74
N SER A 144 -36.64 -7.43 4.82
CA SER A 144 -37.54 -7.66 5.94
C SER A 144 -39.01 -7.54 5.55
N LEU A 145 -39.36 -6.60 4.67
CA LEU A 145 -40.71 -6.50 4.11
C LEU A 145 -41.08 -7.74 3.31
N LYS A 146 -40.19 -8.21 2.42
CA LYS A 146 -40.39 -9.46 1.66
C LYS A 146 -40.63 -10.63 2.62
N THR A 147 -39.74 -10.84 3.58
CA THR A 147 -39.80 -12.02 4.46
C THR A 147 -40.97 -11.98 5.44
N ASN A 148 -41.38 -10.81 5.92
CA ASN A 148 -42.42 -10.69 6.94
C ASN A 148 -43.83 -10.57 6.36
N LEU A 149 -43.96 -10.04 5.14
CA LEU A 149 -45.25 -9.83 4.49
C LEU A 149 -45.59 -10.97 3.54
N ILE A 150 -44.67 -11.31 2.64
CA ILE A 150 -44.88 -12.37 1.63
C ILE A 150 -44.49 -13.74 2.21
N GLY A 151 -43.52 -13.78 3.11
CA GLY A 151 -42.95 -15.03 3.63
C GLY A 151 -41.70 -15.47 2.85
N LYS A 152 -41.00 -16.48 3.39
CA LYS A 152 -39.84 -17.10 2.73
C LYS A 152 -40.26 -18.36 1.98
N LYS A 153 -39.78 -18.54 0.75
CA LYS A 153 -39.83 -19.85 0.09
C LYS A 153 -38.85 -20.81 0.78
N LYS A 154 -39.11 -22.12 0.69
CA LYS A 154 -38.32 -23.15 1.36
C LYS A 154 -36.82 -23.10 1.02
N ASP A 155 -36.49 -22.65 -0.19
CA ASP A 155 -35.12 -22.59 -0.71
C ASP A 155 -34.51 -21.17 -0.65
N ASP A 156 -35.26 -20.15 -0.19
CA ASP A 156 -34.76 -18.77 -0.14
C ASP A 156 -33.60 -18.66 0.86
N PRO A 157 -32.48 -18.03 0.48
CA PRO A 157 -31.36 -17.87 1.39
C PRO A 157 -31.73 -16.94 2.56
N LEU A 158 -31.18 -17.26 3.73
CA LEU A 158 -31.09 -16.34 4.85
C LEU A 158 -30.02 -15.29 4.53
N MET A 159 -30.47 -14.06 4.26
CA MET A 159 -29.59 -12.98 3.81
C MET A 159 -29.24 -12.03 4.96
N PHE A 160 -27.98 -11.60 5.02
CA PHE A 160 -27.50 -10.61 5.97
C PHE A 160 -26.87 -9.42 5.25
N PHE A 161 -27.34 -8.21 5.55
CA PHE A 161 -26.88 -6.97 4.92
C PHE A 161 -25.94 -6.25 5.89
N ILE A 162 -24.69 -6.12 5.51
CA ILE A 162 -23.62 -5.69 6.42
C ILE A 162 -22.88 -4.49 5.82
N PRO A 163 -22.95 -3.31 6.46
CA PRO A 163 -22.09 -2.19 6.09
C PRO A 163 -20.66 -2.45 6.59
N VAL A 164 -19.70 -2.31 5.68
CA VAL A 164 -18.28 -2.48 5.97
C VAL A 164 -17.55 -1.17 5.76
N ILE A 165 -16.88 -0.70 6.80
CA ILE A 165 -16.05 0.49 6.78
C ILE A 165 -14.67 0.11 6.25
N ASN A 166 -14.32 0.60 5.06
CA ASN A 166 -13.16 0.12 4.30
C ASN A 166 -11.81 0.70 4.76
N ILE A 167 -11.58 0.67 6.07
CA ILE A 167 -10.30 0.95 6.75
C ILE A 167 -10.12 -0.06 7.87
N LYS A 168 -8.92 -0.17 8.43
CA LYS A 168 -8.69 -1.00 9.63
C LYS A 168 -9.43 -0.41 10.83
N LYS A 169 -9.92 -1.24 11.75
CA LYS A 169 -10.60 -0.78 12.98
C LYS A 169 -9.78 0.25 13.75
N ASN A 170 -8.46 0.06 13.85
CA ASN A 170 -7.57 0.99 14.54
C ASN A 170 -7.43 2.37 13.85
N ASP A 171 -7.71 2.48 12.54
CA ASP A 171 -7.72 3.77 11.83
C ASP A 171 -8.96 4.61 12.13
N MET A 172 -10.05 3.99 12.60
CA MET A 172 -11.27 4.71 12.94
C MET A 172 -11.01 5.78 14.01
N LYS A 173 -10.09 5.53 14.95
CA LYS A 173 -9.70 6.48 16.00
C LYS A 173 -9.18 7.82 15.46
N LEU A 174 -8.65 7.83 14.24
CA LEU A 174 -8.18 9.04 13.55
C LEU A 174 -9.32 9.81 12.87
N LYS A 175 -10.51 9.21 12.76
CA LYS A 175 -11.70 9.78 12.11
C LYS A 175 -12.57 10.57 13.08
N ILE A 176 -11.97 11.53 13.80
CA ILE A 176 -12.62 12.30 14.88
C ILE A 176 -13.94 12.93 14.44
N LEU A 177 -13.99 13.52 13.24
CA LEU A 177 -15.21 14.11 12.68
C LEU A 177 -16.33 13.08 12.52
N ILE A 178 -15.98 11.89 12.04
CA ILE A 178 -16.94 10.81 11.75
C ILE A 178 -17.43 10.21 13.07
N ILE A 179 -16.52 9.90 13.99
CA ILE A 179 -16.87 9.43 15.34
C ILE A 179 -17.84 10.41 15.99
N TRP A 180 -17.49 11.70 16.03
CA TRP A 180 -18.33 12.73 16.60
C TRP A 180 -19.72 12.78 15.94
N TRP A 181 -19.79 12.71 14.61
CA TRP A 181 -21.07 12.76 13.90
C TRP A 181 -21.94 11.53 14.18
N LEU A 182 -21.36 10.33 14.14
CA LEU A 182 -22.06 9.09 14.43
C LEU A 182 -22.61 9.08 15.87
N GLU A 183 -21.81 9.54 16.84
CA GLU A 183 -22.27 9.71 18.23
C GLU A 183 -23.43 10.71 18.34
N LYS A 184 -23.40 11.81 17.58
CA LYS A 184 -24.54 12.74 17.51
C LYS A 184 -25.78 12.15 16.85
N CYS A 185 -25.60 11.19 15.95
CA CYS A 185 -26.69 10.38 15.40
C CYS A 185 -27.12 9.25 16.34
N GLY A 186 -26.56 9.15 17.55
CA GLY A 186 -26.90 8.15 18.55
C GLY A 186 -26.17 6.81 18.41
N ILE A 187 -25.17 6.72 17.53
CA ILE A 187 -24.29 5.55 17.37
C ILE A 187 -23.07 5.74 18.26
N GLU A 188 -23.18 5.31 19.52
CA GLU A 188 -22.12 5.44 20.52
C GLU A 188 -21.04 4.35 20.34
N ASN A 189 -19.77 4.73 20.53
CA ASN A 189 -18.61 3.86 20.32
C ASN A 189 -18.65 3.13 18.95
N PRO A 190 -18.70 3.88 17.83
CA PRO A 190 -18.88 3.30 16.50
C PRO A 190 -17.84 2.23 16.15
N GLU A 191 -16.61 2.32 16.68
CA GLU A 191 -15.55 1.32 16.50
C GLU A 191 -15.87 -0.06 17.09
N GLU A 192 -16.78 -0.13 18.07
CA GLU A 192 -17.24 -1.39 18.64
C GLU A 192 -18.48 -1.92 17.93
N LEU A 193 -19.22 -1.06 17.24
CA LEU A 193 -20.47 -1.45 16.59
C LEU A 193 -20.29 -1.80 15.11
N LEU A 194 -19.43 -1.06 14.41
CA LEU A 194 -19.19 -1.19 12.98
C LEU A 194 -18.22 -2.34 12.67
N ILE A 195 -18.30 -2.82 11.43
CA ILE A 195 -17.43 -3.86 10.87
C ILE A 195 -16.41 -3.19 9.95
N PHE A 196 -15.15 -3.58 10.08
CA PHE A 196 -14.01 -3.00 9.40
C PHE A 196 -13.37 -4.02 8.43
N ASN A 197 -12.54 -3.56 7.51
CA ASN A 197 -11.95 -4.43 6.49
C ASN A 197 -10.94 -5.46 7.04
N ASP A 198 -10.53 -5.31 8.30
CA ASP A 198 -9.68 -6.23 9.04
C ASP A 198 -10.45 -7.14 10.03
N ASP A 199 -11.79 -7.16 9.98
CA ASP A 199 -12.60 -8.06 10.81
C ASP A 199 -12.41 -9.53 10.38
N LEU A 200 -12.04 -10.40 11.34
CA LEU A 200 -11.73 -11.80 11.07
C LEU A 200 -12.94 -12.59 10.53
N ASN A 201 -14.15 -12.28 10.98
CA ASN A 201 -15.36 -12.97 10.55
C ASN A 201 -15.75 -12.55 9.13
N LEU A 202 -15.58 -11.26 8.82
CA LEU A 202 -15.70 -10.76 7.44
C LEU A 202 -14.72 -11.49 6.52
N LEU A 203 -13.44 -11.51 6.88
CA LEU A 203 -12.39 -12.14 6.08
C LEU A 203 -12.63 -13.65 5.91
N GLU A 204 -13.26 -14.32 6.88
CA GLU A 204 -13.64 -15.73 6.74
C GLU A 204 -14.73 -15.93 5.69
N VAL A 205 -15.78 -15.09 5.70
CA VAL A 205 -16.86 -15.13 4.69
C VAL A 205 -16.30 -14.85 3.29
N LEU A 206 -15.42 -13.86 3.17
CA LEU A 206 -14.85 -13.44 1.89
C LEU A 206 -13.96 -14.50 1.21
N LYS A 207 -13.60 -15.59 1.91
CA LYS A 207 -12.92 -16.74 1.29
C LYS A 207 -13.85 -17.58 0.41
N ASN A 208 -15.17 -17.44 0.54
CA ASN A 208 -16.15 -18.21 -0.21
C ASN A 208 -16.97 -17.31 -1.14
N ASP A 209 -16.50 -17.18 -2.38
CA ASP A 209 -17.12 -16.35 -3.43
C ASP A 209 -18.59 -16.71 -3.75
N THR A 210 -19.09 -17.87 -3.32
CA THR A 210 -20.51 -18.24 -3.56
C THR A 210 -21.45 -17.78 -2.46
N LYS A 211 -20.92 -17.27 -1.35
CA LYS A 211 -21.69 -16.98 -0.12
C LYS A 211 -21.87 -15.50 0.15
N TYR A 212 -21.39 -14.63 -0.73
CA TYR A 212 -21.59 -13.20 -0.56
C TYR A 212 -21.68 -12.44 -1.88
N ASP A 213 -22.38 -11.31 -1.83
CA ASP A 213 -22.37 -10.26 -2.85
C ASP A 213 -21.79 -8.97 -2.28
N THR A 214 -21.26 -8.13 -3.16
CA THR A 214 -20.67 -6.83 -2.83
C THR A 214 -21.47 -5.70 -3.46
N CYS A 215 -21.74 -4.65 -2.69
CA CYS A 215 -22.26 -3.37 -3.18
C CYS A 215 -21.26 -2.26 -2.87
N LEU A 216 -20.95 -1.43 -3.85
CA LEU A 216 -20.04 -0.29 -3.68
C LEU A 216 -20.84 1.01 -3.58
N VAL A 217 -20.48 1.85 -2.62
CA VAL A 217 -21.04 3.20 -2.47
C VAL A 217 -19.90 4.21 -2.42
N ASP A 218 -20.06 5.36 -3.08
CA ASP A 218 -19.10 6.47 -3.07
C ASP A 218 -17.73 6.13 -3.70
N PHE A 219 -17.70 5.08 -4.53
CA PHE A 219 -16.62 4.80 -5.48
C PHE A 219 -17.03 3.75 -6.51
N ASN A 220 -16.36 3.78 -7.66
CA ASN A 220 -16.57 2.83 -8.75
C ASN A 220 -15.25 2.29 -9.35
N LYS A 221 -14.12 2.51 -8.68
CA LYS A 221 -12.80 2.05 -9.13
C LYS A 221 -12.40 0.78 -8.39
N SER A 222 -11.96 -0.24 -9.14
CA SER A 222 -11.28 -1.40 -8.57
C SER A 222 -9.96 -0.93 -7.94
N GLU A 223 -9.75 -1.27 -6.68
CA GLU A 223 -8.51 -0.98 -5.98
C GLU A 223 -7.59 -2.20 -6.06
N ASN A 224 -6.30 -1.97 -6.29
CA ASN A 224 -5.31 -3.04 -6.22
C ASN A 224 -5.29 -3.57 -4.77
N ASN A 225 -5.59 -4.87 -4.60
CA ASN A 225 -5.70 -5.57 -3.31
C ASN A 225 -6.95 -5.23 -2.46
N CYS A 226 -8.11 -5.03 -3.07
CA CYS A 226 -9.36 -5.00 -2.30
C CYS A 226 -9.62 -6.34 -1.58
N VAL A 227 -10.23 -6.30 -0.40
CA VAL A 227 -10.48 -7.51 0.43
C VAL A 227 -11.56 -8.43 -0.14
N TYR A 228 -12.39 -7.92 -1.06
CA TYR A 228 -13.48 -8.64 -1.70
C TYR A 228 -13.14 -9.01 -3.16
N ASN A 229 -13.72 -10.09 -3.65
CA ASN A 229 -13.68 -10.45 -5.06
C ASN A 229 -14.51 -9.47 -5.92
N ILE A 230 -13.89 -8.89 -6.94
CA ILE A 230 -14.50 -7.91 -7.85
C ILE A 230 -15.62 -8.54 -8.70
N ASN A 231 -15.61 -9.86 -8.90
CA ASN A 231 -16.67 -10.56 -9.64
C ASN A 231 -17.98 -10.68 -8.84
N ASN A 232 -17.93 -10.48 -7.53
CA ASN A 232 -19.11 -10.51 -6.66
C ASN A 232 -19.80 -9.16 -6.53
N ILE A 233 -19.31 -8.12 -7.22
CA ILE A 233 -19.98 -6.82 -7.24
C ILE A 233 -21.32 -6.96 -7.96
N LYS A 234 -22.41 -6.58 -7.27
CA LYS A 234 -23.78 -6.55 -7.82
C LYS A 234 -24.30 -5.15 -8.07
N SER A 235 -23.80 -4.19 -7.30
CA SER A 235 -24.32 -2.83 -7.28
C SER A 235 -23.21 -1.81 -7.07
N ILE A 236 -23.31 -0.69 -7.77
CA ILE A 236 -22.50 0.51 -7.58
C ILE A 236 -23.42 1.72 -7.46
N ILE A 237 -23.21 2.54 -6.44
CA ILE A 237 -23.82 3.86 -6.26
C ILE A 237 -22.70 4.88 -6.11
N ASP A 238 -22.57 5.80 -7.05
CA ASP A 238 -21.47 6.76 -7.03
C ASP A 238 -21.87 8.07 -7.71
N HIS A 239 -21.24 9.17 -7.31
CA HIS A 239 -21.41 10.48 -7.93
C HIS A 239 -20.16 10.93 -8.71
N HIS A 240 -19.14 10.07 -8.78
CA HIS A 240 -17.96 10.25 -9.63
C HIS A 240 -18.16 9.64 -11.04
N ILE A 241 -17.30 10.04 -11.98
CA ILE A 241 -17.30 9.48 -13.34
C ILE A 241 -17.04 7.97 -13.28
N LEU A 242 -17.87 7.20 -14.00
CA LEU A 242 -17.74 5.75 -14.09
C LEU A 242 -16.44 5.32 -14.78
N ASN A 243 -15.63 4.52 -14.08
CA ASN A 243 -14.42 3.92 -14.60
C ASN A 243 -14.72 2.93 -15.73
N GLU A 244 -13.87 2.92 -16.77
CA GLU A 244 -14.04 2.09 -17.96
C GLU A 244 -14.13 0.60 -17.67
N GLU A 245 -13.37 0.12 -16.68
CA GLU A 245 -13.42 -1.29 -16.26
C GLU A 245 -14.82 -1.71 -15.79
N MET A 246 -15.52 -0.81 -15.11
CA MET A 246 -16.85 -1.09 -14.57
C MET A 246 -17.94 -0.93 -15.63
N LYS A 247 -17.77 -0.07 -16.64
CA LYS A 247 -18.77 0.15 -17.72
C LYS A 247 -19.26 -1.17 -18.32
N ASN A 248 -18.33 -2.08 -18.64
CA ASN A 248 -18.62 -3.34 -19.33
C ASN A 248 -19.16 -4.46 -18.41
N LYS A 249 -19.21 -4.26 -17.08
CA LYS A 249 -19.74 -5.28 -16.16
C LYS A 249 -21.27 -5.23 -16.11
N LYS A 250 -21.90 -6.42 -16.13
CA LYS A 250 -23.35 -6.60 -15.96
C LYS A 250 -23.76 -6.48 -14.49
N ILE A 251 -23.67 -5.28 -13.96
CA ILE A 251 -23.97 -4.92 -12.56
C ILE A 251 -24.94 -3.74 -12.55
N THR A 252 -25.74 -3.58 -11.49
CA THR A 252 -26.56 -2.36 -11.35
C THR A 252 -25.65 -1.18 -11.08
N LYS A 253 -25.80 -0.11 -11.85
CA LYS A 253 -25.04 1.11 -11.68
C LYS A 253 -25.99 2.28 -11.49
N SER A 254 -25.77 3.05 -10.43
CA SER A 254 -26.36 4.36 -10.24
C SER A 254 -25.24 5.34 -10.08
N VAL A 255 -24.65 5.67 -11.22
CA VAL A 255 -23.46 6.49 -11.32
C VAL A 255 -23.82 7.75 -12.08
N PHE A 256 -23.67 8.89 -11.42
CA PHE A 256 -24.15 10.17 -11.95
C PHE A 256 -23.00 10.96 -12.59
N PRO A 257 -23.06 11.27 -13.89
CA PRO A 257 -22.02 12.04 -14.59
C PRO A 257 -22.09 13.55 -14.32
N ILE A 258 -23.08 14.01 -13.53
CA ILE A 258 -23.30 15.42 -13.19
C ILE A 258 -22.99 15.62 -11.70
N TYR A 259 -22.44 16.78 -11.33
CA TYR A 259 -22.03 17.24 -10.00
C TYR A 259 -23.13 17.16 -8.91
N VAL A 260 -23.56 15.96 -8.55
CA VAL A 260 -24.30 15.70 -7.32
C VAL A 260 -23.33 15.88 -6.15
N CYS A 261 -23.75 16.54 -5.08
CA CYS A 261 -22.83 16.90 -4.00
C CYS A 261 -22.30 15.72 -3.19
N SER A 262 -23.00 14.59 -3.17
CA SER A 262 -22.67 13.42 -2.34
C SER A 262 -23.37 12.17 -2.87
N CYS A 263 -22.73 11.01 -2.73
CA CYS A 263 -23.33 9.70 -2.98
C CYS A 263 -24.64 9.52 -2.20
N MET A 264 -24.70 10.07 -0.98
CA MET A 264 -25.87 10.05 -0.11
C MET A 264 -27.12 10.66 -0.74
N VAL A 265 -26.98 11.64 -1.66
CA VAL A 265 -28.13 12.23 -2.36
C VAL A 265 -28.88 11.17 -3.17
N ILE A 266 -28.13 10.29 -3.83
CA ILE A 266 -28.69 9.20 -4.65
C ILE A 266 -29.46 8.23 -3.76
N ILE A 267 -28.87 7.85 -2.62
CA ILE A 267 -29.51 6.97 -1.64
C ILE A 267 -30.75 7.64 -1.04
N ALA A 268 -30.72 8.95 -0.77
CA ALA A 268 -31.88 9.70 -0.29
C ALA A 268 -33.04 9.66 -1.30
N TYR A 269 -32.76 9.73 -2.60
CA TYR A 269 -33.77 9.51 -3.63
C TYR A 269 -34.34 8.09 -3.60
N PHE A 270 -33.52 7.06 -3.32
CA PHE A 270 -34.04 5.69 -3.19
C PHE A 270 -35.08 5.61 -2.08
N TYR A 271 -34.79 6.18 -0.90
CA TYR A 271 -35.74 6.26 0.21
C TYR A 271 -36.98 7.08 -0.15
N LYS A 272 -36.82 8.23 -0.81
CA LYS A 272 -37.93 9.09 -1.20
C LYS A 272 -38.91 8.36 -2.13
N TYR A 273 -38.42 7.82 -3.24
CA TYR A 273 -39.29 7.21 -4.25
C TYR A 273 -39.86 5.87 -3.83
N SER A 274 -39.12 5.07 -3.06
CA SER A 274 -39.67 3.86 -2.44
C SER A 274 -40.74 4.18 -1.40
N SER A 275 -40.60 5.28 -0.64
CA SER A 275 -41.63 5.76 0.27
C SER A 275 -42.89 6.22 -0.47
N GLU A 276 -42.72 6.99 -1.56
CA GLU A 276 -43.82 7.40 -2.45
C GLU A 276 -44.55 6.18 -3.03
N PHE A 277 -43.80 5.15 -3.46
CA PHE A 277 -44.35 3.92 -4.01
C PHE A 277 -45.21 3.15 -2.99
N LEU A 278 -44.72 3.02 -1.75
CA LEU A 278 -45.40 2.30 -0.67
C LEU A 278 -46.50 3.12 0.01
N GLY A 279 -46.58 4.43 -0.23
CA GLY A 279 -47.50 5.33 0.48
C GLY A 279 -47.16 5.55 1.96
N ILE A 280 -45.99 5.10 2.42
CA ILE A 280 -45.50 5.24 3.81
C ILE A 280 -44.04 5.70 3.83
N SER A 281 -43.67 6.50 4.84
CA SER A 281 -42.28 6.97 4.99
C SER A 281 -41.37 5.84 5.47
N LEU A 282 -40.33 5.53 4.69
CA LEU A 282 -39.20 4.69 5.12
C LEU A 282 -38.16 5.48 5.93
N LEU A 283 -38.22 6.82 5.87
CA LEU A 283 -37.33 7.69 6.64
C LEU A 283 -37.85 7.87 8.07
N ASN A 284 -36.96 7.66 9.04
CA ASN A 284 -37.15 8.05 10.43
C ASN A 284 -36.11 9.10 10.84
N ARG A 285 -36.15 9.57 12.10
CA ARG A 285 -35.21 10.59 12.58
C ARG A 285 -33.76 10.10 12.60
N ASP A 286 -33.52 8.83 12.88
CA ASP A 286 -32.17 8.26 13.02
C ASP A 286 -31.45 8.23 11.66
N ILE A 287 -32.15 7.73 10.63
CA ILE A 287 -31.67 7.71 9.24
C ILE A 287 -31.48 9.13 8.72
N MET A 288 -32.46 10.00 9.01
CA MET A 288 -32.45 11.37 8.51
C MET A 288 -31.19 12.12 8.91
N TRP A 289 -30.72 11.99 10.16
CA TRP A 289 -29.53 12.73 10.60
C TRP A 289 -28.30 12.32 9.79
N LEU A 290 -28.10 11.02 9.52
CA LEU A 290 -26.98 10.57 8.68
C LEU A 290 -27.06 11.14 7.26
N ILE A 291 -28.25 11.14 6.65
CA ILE A 291 -28.45 11.71 5.31
C ILE A 291 -28.18 13.22 5.33
N TYR A 292 -28.84 13.94 6.23
CA TYR A 292 -28.79 15.39 6.36
C TYR A 292 -27.37 15.91 6.61
N GLY A 293 -26.65 15.31 7.57
CA GLY A 293 -25.30 15.75 7.92
C GLY A 293 -24.29 15.53 6.81
N THR A 294 -24.41 14.42 6.09
CA THR A 294 -23.53 14.08 4.96
C THR A 294 -23.74 15.07 3.81
N MET A 295 -25.00 15.28 3.40
CA MET A 295 -25.34 16.27 2.37
C MET A 295 -24.88 17.68 2.74
N LEU A 296 -25.08 18.09 3.99
CA LEU A 296 -24.65 19.39 4.49
C LEU A 296 -23.11 19.53 4.47
N LYS A 297 -22.39 18.45 4.80
CA LYS A 297 -20.94 18.41 4.87
C LYS A 297 -20.29 18.55 3.50
N ASP A 298 -20.81 17.87 2.49
CA ASP A 298 -20.19 17.80 1.15
C ASP A 298 -20.64 18.94 0.24
N SER A 299 -21.88 19.42 0.41
CA SER A 299 -22.30 20.68 -0.20
C SER A 299 -21.64 21.92 0.41
N ASN A 300 -20.95 21.77 1.55
CA ASN A 300 -20.41 22.87 2.35
C ASN A 300 -21.49 23.89 2.77
N ASN A 301 -22.68 23.40 3.14
CA ASN A 301 -23.87 24.22 3.43
C ASN A 301 -24.35 25.06 2.24
N PHE A 302 -24.35 24.47 1.05
CA PHE A 302 -24.96 25.00 -0.18
C PHE A 302 -24.67 26.50 -0.45
N PRO A 303 -23.40 26.96 -0.45
CA PRO A 303 -23.10 28.35 -0.72
C PRO A 303 -23.37 28.66 -2.20
N LYS A 304 -23.90 29.85 -2.48
CA LYS A 304 -24.27 30.27 -3.85
C LYS A 304 -23.09 30.18 -4.83
N ASP A 305 -21.87 30.49 -4.37
CA ASP A 305 -20.67 30.49 -5.20
C ASP A 305 -20.20 29.08 -5.63
N ASP A 306 -20.67 28.03 -4.93
CA ASP A 306 -20.39 26.62 -5.24
C ASP A 306 -21.51 25.95 -6.07
N PHE A 307 -22.57 26.68 -6.44
CA PHE A 307 -23.63 26.15 -7.31
C PHE A 307 -23.07 25.70 -8.66
N ARG A 308 -23.48 24.51 -9.12
CA ARG A 308 -22.95 23.80 -10.31
C ARG A 308 -21.44 23.48 -10.25
N LYS A 309 -20.79 23.67 -9.11
CA LYS A 309 -19.39 23.25 -8.85
C LYS A 309 -19.32 22.11 -7.84
N ARG A 310 -20.08 22.22 -6.75
CA ARG A 310 -20.19 21.20 -5.70
C ARG A 310 -21.59 20.65 -5.53
N TRP A 311 -22.61 21.40 -5.88
CA TRP A 311 -23.99 21.00 -5.66
C TRP A 311 -24.89 21.56 -6.77
N ILE A 312 -25.99 20.87 -7.03
CA ILE A 312 -27.03 21.27 -8.00
C ILE A 312 -28.39 21.47 -7.32
N GLN A 313 -29.34 22.06 -8.04
CA GLN A 313 -30.65 22.42 -7.48
C GLN A 313 -31.40 21.20 -6.93
N SER A 314 -31.24 20.03 -7.56
CA SER A 314 -31.83 18.77 -7.10
C SER A 314 -31.35 18.36 -5.70
N ASP A 315 -30.05 18.54 -5.41
CA ASP A 315 -29.46 18.26 -4.08
C ASP A 315 -30.09 19.16 -3.02
N LEU A 316 -30.21 20.46 -3.32
CA LEU A 316 -30.84 21.43 -2.43
C LEU A 316 -32.33 21.11 -2.23
N ASN A 317 -33.04 20.69 -3.28
CA ASN A 317 -34.47 20.37 -3.24
C ASN A 317 -34.75 19.19 -2.30
N ILE A 318 -33.99 18.09 -2.40
CA ILE A 318 -34.17 16.94 -1.50
C ILE A 318 -33.74 17.28 -0.06
N TYR A 319 -32.67 18.05 0.11
CA TYR A 319 -32.23 18.55 1.42
C TYR A 319 -33.32 19.39 2.10
N LEU A 320 -33.87 20.40 1.41
CA LEU A 320 -34.91 21.27 1.95
C LEU A 320 -36.23 20.53 2.19
N SER A 321 -36.57 19.55 1.34
CA SER A 321 -37.75 18.71 1.52
C SER A 321 -37.68 17.90 2.82
N MET A 322 -36.52 17.28 3.07
CA MET A 322 -36.27 16.52 4.29
C MET A 322 -36.26 17.42 5.53
N LYS A 323 -35.58 18.57 5.46
CA LYS A 323 -35.59 19.60 6.51
C LYS A 323 -37.00 20.06 6.86
N LYS A 324 -37.84 20.33 5.86
CA LYS A 324 -39.25 20.70 6.05
C LYS A 324 -40.05 19.56 6.70
N TYR A 325 -39.88 18.32 6.22
CA TYR A 325 -40.59 17.16 6.74
C TYR A 325 -40.28 16.90 8.23
N PHE A 326 -38.99 16.98 8.61
CA PHE A 326 -38.54 16.76 9.98
C PHE A 326 -38.52 18.02 10.87
N ARG A 327 -38.93 19.17 10.33
CA ARG A 327 -38.97 20.48 11.03
C ARG A 327 -37.61 20.88 11.63
N ILE A 328 -36.54 20.72 10.85
CA ILE A 328 -35.18 21.10 11.27
C ILE A 328 -35.01 22.62 11.10
N PRO A 329 -34.61 23.35 12.15
CA PRO A 329 -34.46 24.80 12.09
C PRO A 329 -33.16 25.22 11.39
N ASP A 330 -33.14 26.39 10.73
CA ASP A 330 -31.98 26.93 10.01
C ASP A 330 -30.72 27.09 10.87
N ILE A 331 -30.90 27.35 12.17
CA ILE A 331 -29.79 27.43 13.13
C ILE A 331 -28.99 26.12 13.22
N MET A 332 -29.62 24.98 12.91
CA MET A 332 -28.97 23.68 12.93
C MET A 332 -27.95 23.55 11.81
N ASP A 333 -28.27 24.04 10.61
CA ASP A 333 -27.36 24.07 9.45
C ASP A 333 -26.07 24.83 9.83
N ILE A 334 -26.24 26.01 10.47
CA ILE A 334 -25.13 26.85 10.93
C ILE A 334 -24.31 26.13 12.01
N TYR A 335 -24.98 25.59 13.03
CA TYR A 335 -24.33 24.91 14.15
C TYR A 335 -23.50 23.71 13.69
N ILE A 336 -24.07 22.84 12.86
CA ILE A 336 -23.38 21.65 12.37
C ILE A 336 -22.21 22.04 11.47
N THR A 337 -22.41 22.98 10.53
CA THR A 337 -21.35 23.45 9.64
C THR A 337 -20.18 24.04 10.43
N GLN A 338 -20.45 24.85 11.45
CA GLN A 338 -19.41 25.38 12.34
C GLN A 338 -18.70 24.27 13.11
N LYS A 339 -19.42 23.28 13.64
CA LYS A 339 -18.80 22.13 14.34
C LYS A 339 -17.94 21.29 13.41
N PHE A 340 -18.39 21.00 12.19
CA PHE A 340 -17.59 20.30 11.19
C PHE A 340 -16.28 21.04 10.89
N ASN A 341 -16.35 22.35 10.70
CA ASN A 341 -15.17 23.18 10.48
C ASN A 341 -14.26 23.19 11.72
N ASN A 342 -14.80 23.42 12.91
CA ASN A 342 -14.02 23.45 14.15
C ASN A 342 -13.32 22.12 14.41
N ILE A 343 -13.99 20.98 14.21
CA ILE A 343 -13.37 19.66 14.41
C ILE A 343 -12.28 19.41 13.35
N ARG A 344 -12.52 19.83 12.11
CA ARG A 344 -11.52 19.77 11.04
C ARG A 344 -10.26 20.58 11.39
N PHE A 345 -10.40 21.74 12.03
CA PHE A 345 -9.29 22.61 12.43
C PHE A 345 -8.74 22.37 13.85
N SER A 346 -9.45 21.62 14.70
CA SER A 346 -8.98 21.22 16.03
C SER A 346 -8.05 20.00 16.00
N ILE A 347 -8.01 19.29 14.88
CA ILE A 347 -6.94 18.33 14.60
C ILE A 347 -5.67 19.15 14.46
N ASP A 348 -4.82 19.10 15.48
CA ASP A 348 -3.44 19.58 15.38
C ASP A 348 -2.80 18.78 14.25
N LEU A 349 -2.81 19.35 13.04
CA LEU A 349 -2.35 18.69 11.81
C LEU A 349 -0.94 18.12 12.02
N LYS A 350 -0.16 18.76 12.90
CA LYS A 350 1.15 18.33 13.33
C LYS A 350 1.11 16.98 14.06
N LYS A 351 0.19 16.83 15.02
CA LYS A 351 -0.04 15.59 15.77
C LYS A 351 -0.60 14.48 14.88
N PHE A 352 -1.52 14.80 13.96
CA PHE A 352 -2.05 13.85 12.97
C PHE A 352 -0.98 13.40 11.96
N ILE A 353 -0.13 14.32 11.48
CA ILE A 353 1.01 13.98 10.62
C ILE A 353 2.04 13.14 11.39
N GLU A 354 2.30 13.44 12.65
CA GLU A 354 3.18 12.65 13.51
C GLU A 354 2.62 11.24 13.76
N GLU A 355 1.34 11.10 14.08
CA GLU A 355 0.68 9.81 14.27
C GLU A 355 0.62 8.99 12.98
N LYS A 356 0.30 9.62 11.85
CA LYS A 356 0.32 8.97 10.53
C LYS A 356 1.74 8.54 10.14
N ARG A 357 2.75 9.38 10.37
CA ARG A 357 4.17 9.03 10.15
C ARG A 357 4.61 7.90 11.06
N LYS A 358 4.17 7.89 12.32
CA LYS A 358 4.51 6.85 13.29
C LYS A 358 3.87 5.52 12.92
N LYS A 359 2.60 5.53 12.51
CA LYS A 359 1.91 4.34 12.04
C LYS A 359 2.50 3.80 10.74
N GLN A 360 2.81 4.69 9.78
CA GLN A 360 3.48 4.31 8.54
C GLN A 360 4.88 3.73 8.81
N TYR A 361 5.61 4.29 9.77
CA TYR A 361 6.90 3.76 10.21
C TYR A 361 6.77 2.39 10.89
N GLU A 362 5.74 2.17 11.71
CA GLU A 362 5.48 0.88 12.35
C GLU A 362 5.04 -0.19 11.33
N GLU A 363 4.16 0.14 10.37
CA GLU A 363 3.77 -0.75 9.28
C GLU A 363 4.95 -1.05 8.34
N GLU A 364 5.76 -0.06 7.98
CA GLU A 364 7.00 -0.27 7.23
C GLU A 364 7.98 -1.15 8.00
N LYS A 365 8.11 -0.95 9.32
CA LYS A 365 8.95 -1.78 10.18
C LYS A 365 8.46 -3.22 10.20
N GLU A 366 7.15 -3.45 10.32
CA GLU A 366 6.55 -4.78 10.32
C GLU A 366 6.69 -5.47 8.95
N ILE A 367 6.50 -4.74 7.85
CA ILE A 367 6.76 -5.23 6.49
C ILE A 367 8.25 -5.53 6.28
N ILE A 368 9.15 -4.69 6.77
CA ILE A 368 10.61 -4.93 6.74
C ILE A 368 10.95 -6.17 7.56
N GLU A 369 10.29 -6.38 8.70
CA GLU A 369 10.50 -7.52 9.58
C GLU A 369 9.95 -8.83 8.97
N GLN A 370 8.79 -8.79 8.33
CA GLN A 370 8.26 -9.89 7.52
C GLN A 370 9.14 -10.17 6.31
N LYS A 371 9.60 -9.14 5.58
CA LYS A 371 10.57 -9.30 4.48
C LYS A 371 11.90 -9.85 4.95
N LYS A 372 12.37 -9.48 6.15
CA LYS A 372 13.56 -10.07 6.79
C LYS A 372 13.33 -11.54 7.13
N LYS A 373 12.18 -11.91 7.69
CA LYS A 373 11.82 -13.32 7.95
C LYS A 373 11.77 -14.14 6.66
N ILE A 374 11.08 -13.64 5.62
CA ILE A 374 11.01 -14.28 4.31
C ILE A 374 12.40 -14.35 3.66
N TYR A 375 13.22 -13.31 3.79
CA TYR A 375 14.60 -13.30 3.30
C TYR A 375 15.47 -14.30 4.06
N GLU A 376 15.32 -14.41 5.38
CA GLU A 376 16.01 -15.39 6.21
C GLU A 376 15.57 -16.82 5.90
N GLU A 377 14.29 -17.07 5.66
CA GLU A 377 13.76 -18.35 5.19
C GLU A 377 14.27 -18.68 3.79
N LYS A 378 14.19 -17.74 2.84
CA LYS A 378 14.77 -17.90 1.49
C LYS A 378 16.27 -18.11 1.56
N ARG A 379 16.98 -17.44 2.48
CA ARG A 379 18.41 -17.63 2.75
C ARG A 379 18.69 -18.99 3.37
N LYS A 380 17.87 -19.47 4.31
CA LYS A 380 17.95 -20.82 4.88
C LYS A 380 17.71 -21.87 3.82
N ILE A 381 16.68 -21.74 2.99
CA ILE A 381 16.38 -22.62 1.86
C ILE A 381 17.52 -22.58 0.83
N LYS A 382 18.04 -21.40 0.50
CA LYS A 382 19.19 -21.25 -0.42
C LYS A 382 20.47 -21.81 0.20
N PHE A 383 20.65 -21.71 1.51
CA PHE A 383 21.77 -22.27 2.25
C PHE A 383 21.68 -23.79 2.37
N GLU A 384 20.47 -24.35 2.56
CA GLU A 384 20.22 -25.78 2.52
C GLU A 384 20.36 -26.33 1.09
N LYS A 385 19.82 -25.65 0.07
CA LYS A 385 20.10 -25.96 -1.34
C LYS A 385 21.59 -25.90 -1.63
N TYR A 386 22.30 -24.88 -1.17
CA TYR A 386 23.75 -24.76 -1.31
C TYR A 386 24.50 -25.86 -0.54
N LYS A 387 24.06 -26.24 0.66
CA LYS A 387 24.63 -27.38 1.42
C LYS A 387 24.43 -28.67 0.65
N VAL A 388 23.24 -28.90 0.11
CA VAL A 388 22.91 -30.09 -0.69
C VAL A 388 23.70 -30.08 -2.00
N GLU A 389 23.79 -28.96 -2.71
CA GLU A 389 24.61 -28.80 -3.92
C GLU A 389 26.10 -28.91 -3.62
N LYS A 390 26.57 -28.43 -2.47
CA LYS A 390 27.94 -28.58 -1.99
C LYS A 390 28.22 -30.02 -1.57
N MET A 391 27.26 -30.73 -0.99
CA MET A 391 27.36 -32.17 -0.72
C MET A 391 27.36 -32.97 -2.01
N LYS A 392 26.48 -32.64 -2.98
CA LYS A 392 26.46 -33.23 -4.32
C LYS A 392 27.75 -32.95 -5.07
N LYS A 393 28.25 -31.71 -5.05
CA LYS A 393 29.57 -31.34 -5.60
C LYS A 393 30.70 -32.04 -4.86
N LYS A 394 30.66 -32.19 -3.54
CA LYS A 394 31.64 -32.98 -2.76
C LYS A 394 31.57 -34.47 -3.06
N LEU A 395 30.40 -35.02 -3.39
CA LEU A 395 30.22 -36.42 -3.78
C LEU A 395 30.74 -36.64 -5.21
N ILE A 396 30.38 -35.75 -6.13
CA ILE A 396 30.91 -35.72 -7.50
C ILE A 396 32.42 -35.46 -7.49
N GLU A 397 32.90 -34.53 -6.67
CA GLU A 397 34.33 -34.27 -6.47
C GLU A 397 35.01 -35.43 -5.75
N ARG A 398 34.36 -36.16 -4.81
CA ARG A 398 34.92 -37.39 -4.23
C ARG A 398 35.00 -38.51 -5.26
N GLU A 399 34.03 -38.64 -6.15
CA GLU A 399 34.08 -39.58 -7.29
C GLU A 399 35.13 -39.17 -8.32
N LYS A 400 35.33 -37.86 -8.53
CA LYS A 400 36.34 -37.29 -9.44
C LYS A 400 37.76 -37.26 -8.83
N TYR A 401 37.88 -37.06 -7.52
CA TYR A 401 39.13 -37.07 -6.75
C TYR A 401 39.59 -38.49 -6.43
N ASN A 402 38.68 -39.47 -6.29
CA ASN A 402 39.06 -40.87 -6.10
C ASN A 402 39.71 -41.50 -7.34
N LYS A 403 39.75 -40.82 -8.49
CA LYS A 403 40.42 -41.34 -9.69
C LYS A 403 41.77 -40.70 -10.01
N GLU A 404 42.06 -39.44 -9.67
CA GLU A 404 43.26 -38.81 -10.27
C GLU A 404 44.11 -37.80 -9.46
N ASN A 405 43.82 -37.34 -8.24
CA ASN A 405 44.71 -36.28 -7.66
C ASN A 405 44.75 -36.07 -6.13
N ILE A 406 44.36 -37.06 -5.32
CA ILE A 406 44.44 -36.94 -3.84
C ILE A 406 45.90 -36.88 -3.34
N GLU A 407 46.88 -37.32 -4.11
CA GLU A 407 48.27 -37.46 -3.62
C GLU A 407 49.17 -36.24 -3.92
N TYR A 408 48.87 -35.43 -4.93
CA TYR A 408 49.80 -34.37 -5.39
C TYR A 408 49.54 -32.97 -4.77
N ASN A 409 48.38 -32.76 -4.16
CA ASN A 409 48.03 -31.51 -3.47
C ASN A 409 48.36 -31.49 -1.97
N TYR A 410 48.62 -32.64 -1.35
CA TYR A 410 48.80 -32.73 0.10
C TYR A 410 50.25 -32.48 0.56
N ILE A 411 51.25 -32.79 -0.27
CA ILE A 411 52.68 -32.69 0.11
C ILE A 411 53.26 -31.27 -0.13
N THR A 412 52.80 -30.54 -1.15
CA THR A 412 53.35 -29.21 -1.52
C THR A 412 52.88 -28.07 -0.61
N ILE A 413 51.62 -28.10 -0.17
CA ILE A 413 51.05 -27.13 0.77
C ILE A 413 51.59 -27.37 2.19
N PHE A 414 51.82 -28.63 2.56
CA PHE A 414 52.40 -29.06 3.83
C PHE A 414 53.87 -28.62 4.01
N ASN A 415 54.66 -28.59 2.93
CA ASN A 415 56.07 -28.15 2.96
C ASN A 415 56.24 -26.61 3.05
N TYR A 416 55.40 -25.80 2.39
CA TYR A 416 55.50 -24.33 2.47
C TYR A 416 55.08 -23.79 3.84
N PHE A 417 54.10 -24.45 4.47
CA PHE A 417 53.64 -24.17 5.82
C PHE A 417 54.70 -24.47 6.88
N ASN A 418 55.49 -25.53 6.70
CA ASN A 418 56.65 -25.82 7.55
C ASN A 418 57.83 -24.84 7.33
N TYR A 419 58.02 -24.30 6.11
CA TYR A 419 58.94 -23.17 5.86
C TYR A 419 58.48 -21.85 6.51
N LEU A 420 57.16 -21.62 6.61
CA LEU A 420 56.62 -20.49 7.35
C LEU A 420 57.03 -20.59 8.85
N MET A 421 56.96 -21.75 9.49
CA MET A 421 57.17 -21.86 10.94
C MET A 421 58.65 -21.89 11.40
N ASN A 422 59.57 -22.48 10.64
CA ASN A 422 60.96 -22.68 11.10
C ASN A 422 61.87 -21.45 10.94
N ASN A 423 61.52 -20.50 10.06
CA ASN A 423 62.26 -19.24 9.86
C ASN A 423 61.63 -18.05 10.62
N ARG A 424 60.82 -18.34 11.65
CA ARG A 424 60.09 -17.40 12.49
C ARG A 424 58.94 -16.60 11.86
N LYS A 425 58.04 -17.26 11.12
CA LYS A 425 56.71 -16.72 10.80
C LYS A 425 55.67 -17.27 11.79
N HIS A 426 55.48 -16.57 12.90
CA HIS A 426 54.58 -17.02 13.95
C HIS A 426 53.31 -16.16 14.01
N TYR A 427 52.15 -16.83 14.08
CA TYR A 427 50.92 -16.50 14.80
C TYR A 427 49.61 -16.56 14.03
N ASP A 428 49.33 -15.80 12.97
CA ASP A 428 47.90 -15.59 12.65
C ASP A 428 47.58 -15.55 11.16
N ILE A 429 47.87 -16.64 10.49
CA ILE A 429 47.39 -16.87 9.14
C ILE A 429 45.86 -17.03 9.20
N TYR A 430 45.10 -15.93 9.17
CA TYR A 430 43.64 -15.93 8.99
C TYR A 430 43.33 -15.71 7.51
N PHE A 431 43.36 -16.78 6.72
CA PHE A 431 42.77 -16.74 5.39
C PHE A 431 41.24 -16.83 5.53
N SER A 432 40.58 -15.69 5.67
CA SER A 432 39.17 -15.60 5.24
C SER A 432 39.15 -15.66 3.72
N PHE A 433 39.28 -16.84 3.12
CA PHE A 433 38.89 -17.06 1.73
C PHE A 433 37.36 -17.04 1.67
N HIS A 434 36.78 -15.86 1.77
CA HIS A 434 35.69 -15.56 0.85
C HIS A 434 36.38 -15.16 -0.45
N ASP A 435 36.02 -15.77 -1.57
CA ASP A 435 36.77 -15.80 -2.84
C ASP A 435 37.20 -14.42 -3.43
N LEU A 436 36.92 -13.30 -2.76
CA LEU A 436 37.10 -11.92 -3.20
C LEU A 436 37.72 -10.97 -2.14
N TYR A 437 38.15 -11.42 -0.94
CA TYR A 437 38.67 -10.54 0.13
C TYR A 437 39.98 -11.09 0.76
N ILE A 438 41.00 -10.23 0.91
CA ILE A 438 42.28 -10.54 1.58
C ILE A 438 42.61 -9.44 2.62
N SER A 439 42.89 -9.82 3.88
CA SER A 439 43.26 -8.85 4.94
C SER A 439 44.35 -9.35 5.90
N PRO A 440 45.64 -9.22 5.54
CA PRO A 440 46.76 -9.40 6.47
C PRO A 440 47.09 -8.10 7.24
N MET A 441 46.15 -7.58 8.02
CA MET A 441 46.34 -6.38 8.84
C MET A 441 47.12 -6.69 10.14
N ARG A 442 47.98 -5.77 10.60
CA ARG A 442 48.74 -5.91 11.87
C ARG A 442 49.64 -7.16 11.94
N LYS A 443 50.21 -7.57 10.80
CA LYS A 443 51.04 -8.79 10.70
C LYS A 443 52.53 -8.50 10.55
N TRP A 444 52.94 -7.24 10.71
CA TRP A 444 54.34 -6.82 10.62
C TRP A 444 54.99 -7.19 9.27
N LEU A 445 54.18 -7.23 8.20
CA LEU A 445 54.64 -7.57 6.85
C LEU A 445 55.60 -6.48 6.34
N SER A 446 56.78 -6.88 5.88
CA SER A 446 57.70 -6.00 5.16
C SER A 446 57.46 -6.04 3.65
N ASP A 447 58.14 -5.15 2.91
CA ASP A 447 58.06 -5.03 1.45
C ASP A 447 58.24 -6.36 0.69
N ASN A 448 59.01 -7.30 1.24
CA ASN A 448 59.32 -8.59 0.62
C ASN A 448 58.09 -9.47 0.33
N TYR A 449 56.97 -9.22 1.00
CA TYR A 449 55.75 -10.02 0.84
C TYR A 449 54.74 -9.39 -0.14
N VAL A 450 54.92 -8.13 -0.52
CA VAL A 450 53.94 -7.38 -1.31
C VAL A 450 53.77 -7.97 -2.71
N SER A 451 54.84 -8.38 -3.38
CA SER A 451 54.78 -8.97 -4.73
C SER A 451 53.89 -10.22 -4.78
N ILE A 452 54.06 -11.13 -3.82
CA ILE A 452 53.30 -12.38 -3.72
C ILE A 452 51.82 -12.10 -3.44
N ILE A 453 51.53 -11.14 -2.56
CA ILE A 453 50.15 -10.74 -2.23
C ILE A 453 49.46 -10.15 -3.47
N LEU A 454 50.12 -9.27 -4.21
CA LEU A 454 49.56 -8.66 -5.43
C LEU A 454 49.36 -9.71 -6.54
N GLN A 455 50.28 -10.67 -6.68
CA GLN A 455 50.10 -11.78 -7.62
C GLN A 455 48.88 -12.63 -7.27
N LEU A 456 48.68 -12.95 -5.99
CA LEU A 456 47.49 -13.65 -5.51
C LEU A 456 46.20 -12.87 -5.80
N CYS A 457 46.23 -11.54 -5.60
CA CYS A 457 45.11 -10.67 -5.93
C CYS A 457 44.72 -10.74 -7.41
N SER A 458 45.70 -10.78 -8.31
CA SER A 458 45.46 -10.95 -9.75
C SER A 458 44.93 -12.34 -10.09
N CYS A 459 45.55 -13.42 -9.59
CA CYS A 459 45.16 -14.79 -9.89
C CYS A 459 43.75 -15.14 -9.39
N LYS A 460 43.35 -14.60 -8.24
CA LYS A 460 42.05 -14.91 -7.62
C LYS A 460 41.00 -13.81 -7.85
N LYS A 461 41.30 -12.79 -8.65
CA LYS A 461 40.40 -11.65 -8.92
C LYS A 461 39.87 -11.03 -7.63
N VAL A 462 40.76 -10.84 -6.67
CA VAL A 462 40.43 -10.30 -5.35
C VAL A 462 39.89 -8.88 -5.50
N LYS A 463 38.80 -8.59 -4.79
CA LYS A 463 38.10 -7.32 -4.87
C LYS A 463 38.51 -6.34 -3.78
N MET A 464 38.97 -6.84 -2.64
CA MET A 464 39.31 -6.04 -1.48
C MET A 464 40.61 -6.52 -0.83
N LEU A 465 41.55 -5.58 -0.63
CA LEU A 465 42.85 -5.85 -0.04
C LEU A 465 43.10 -4.88 1.12
N ASN A 466 43.32 -5.44 2.32
CA ASN A 466 43.67 -4.65 3.50
C ASN A 466 45.05 -5.03 4.04
N LEU A 467 46.01 -4.12 3.89
CA LEU A 467 47.41 -4.23 4.29
C LEU A 467 47.77 -3.23 5.40
N SER A 468 46.80 -2.68 6.13
CA SER A 468 47.08 -1.66 7.14
C SER A 468 47.89 -2.16 8.34
N TYR A 469 48.56 -1.23 9.02
CA TYR A 469 49.38 -1.47 10.20
C TYR A 469 50.46 -2.55 9.96
N ASN A 470 51.21 -2.42 8.86
CA ASN A 470 52.33 -3.31 8.54
C ASN A 470 53.64 -2.48 8.46
N LYS A 471 54.71 -3.10 7.97
CA LYS A 471 56.02 -2.46 7.74
C LYS A 471 56.27 -2.29 6.24
N ILE A 472 55.22 -2.01 5.47
CA ILE A 472 55.33 -1.68 4.04
C ILE A 472 55.88 -0.27 3.94
N SER A 473 56.87 -0.08 3.07
CA SER A 473 57.55 1.20 2.87
C SER A 473 57.41 1.70 1.43
N TYR A 474 57.97 2.88 1.19
CA TYR A 474 58.10 3.49 -0.15
C TYR A 474 58.67 2.52 -1.21
N LYS A 475 59.46 1.52 -0.82
CA LYS A 475 60.06 0.53 -1.74
C LYS A 475 59.02 -0.32 -2.47
N SER A 476 57.86 -0.55 -1.87
CA SER A 476 56.78 -1.36 -2.46
C SER A 476 55.91 -0.59 -3.45
N ILE A 477 56.02 0.74 -3.54
CA ILE A 477 55.14 1.56 -4.37
C ILE A 477 55.18 1.16 -5.84
N LYS A 478 56.37 0.92 -6.40
CA LYS A 478 56.51 0.47 -7.80
C LYS A 478 55.78 -0.85 -8.08
N LEU A 479 55.68 -1.74 -7.10
CA LEU A 479 54.92 -2.99 -7.23
C LEU A 479 53.42 -2.71 -7.34
N PHE A 480 52.89 -1.79 -6.52
CA PHE A 480 51.49 -1.34 -6.63
C PHE A 480 51.21 -0.63 -7.96
N CYS A 481 52.12 0.24 -8.42
CA CYS A 481 52.00 0.91 -9.71
C CYS A 481 51.86 -0.10 -10.86
N ASN A 482 52.73 -1.12 -10.91
CA ASN A 482 52.64 -2.17 -11.93
C ASN A 482 51.37 -3.00 -11.81
N PHE A 483 50.97 -3.33 -10.58
CA PHE A 483 49.73 -4.06 -10.34
C PHE A 483 48.49 -3.29 -10.83
N PHE A 484 48.39 -1.98 -10.57
CA PHE A 484 47.22 -1.19 -10.96
C PHE A 484 47.13 -0.82 -12.43
N LYS A 485 48.23 -0.97 -13.19
CA LYS A 485 48.19 -0.87 -14.67
C LYS A 485 47.40 -2.03 -15.29
N GLU A 486 47.42 -3.20 -14.67
CA GLU A 486 46.81 -4.42 -15.23
C GLU A 486 45.55 -4.87 -14.47
N ASN A 487 45.49 -4.62 -13.16
CA ASN A 487 44.40 -5.12 -12.33
C ASN A 487 43.09 -4.34 -12.57
N LYS A 488 42.02 -5.08 -12.86
CA LYS A 488 40.67 -4.53 -13.11
C LYS A 488 39.64 -4.94 -12.06
N PHE A 489 40.06 -5.62 -10.99
CA PHE A 489 39.13 -6.28 -10.06
C PHE A 489 39.15 -5.67 -8.66
N LEU A 490 40.31 -5.16 -8.23
CA LEU A 490 40.47 -4.58 -6.90
C LEU A 490 39.77 -3.23 -6.85
N PHE A 491 38.76 -3.11 -5.99
CA PHE A 491 38.00 -1.87 -5.78
C PHE A 491 38.29 -1.21 -4.43
N TYR A 492 38.85 -1.95 -3.48
CA TYR A 492 39.23 -1.46 -2.15
C TYR A 492 40.69 -1.80 -1.85
N LEU A 493 41.47 -0.78 -1.48
CA LEU A 493 42.83 -0.92 -0.98
C LEU A 493 43.00 -0.12 0.33
N ASN A 494 43.52 -0.78 1.37
CA ASN A 494 43.92 -0.12 2.61
C ASN A 494 45.41 -0.31 2.89
N LEU A 495 46.14 0.80 2.96
CA LEU A 495 47.56 0.91 3.28
C LEU A 495 47.82 1.74 4.54
N GLU A 496 46.79 2.05 5.32
CA GLU A 496 46.86 2.87 6.53
C GLU A 496 47.98 2.40 7.48
N ASN A 497 48.66 3.33 8.16
CA ASN A 497 49.72 3.00 9.12
C ASN A 497 50.87 2.18 8.49
N ASN A 498 51.30 2.57 7.28
CA ASN A 498 52.53 2.12 6.63
C ASN A 498 53.34 3.34 6.20
N ASP A 499 54.65 3.37 6.42
CA ASP A 499 55.49 4.53 6.10
C ASP A 499 55.87 4.56 4.61
N LEU A 500 54.95 5.06 3.79
CA LEU A 500 55.07 5.05 2.33
C LEU A 500 55.98 6.14 1.76
N THR A 501 56.52 7.03 2.60
CA THR A 501 57.31 8.20 2.19
C THR A 501 58.68 8.29 2.86
N ASN A 502 59.09 7.27 3.64
CA ASN A 502 60.30 7.28 4.45
C ASN A 502 60.34 8.51 5.38
N GLN A 503 59.36 8.61 6.28
CA GLN A 503 59.17 9.75 7.20
C GLN A 503 59.05 11.09 6.45
N GLY A 504 58.48 11.06 5.25
CA GLY A 504 58.28 12.24 4.40
C GLY A 504 59.55 12.76 3.73
N ASN A 505 60.63 11.96 3.65
CA ASN A 505 61.87 12.33 2.94
C ASN A 505 61.83 11.97 1.44
N ILE A 506 60.99 11.01 1.06
CA ILE A 506 60.89 10.47 -0.31
C ILE A 506 59.42 10.50 -0.73
N GLY A 507 58.81 11.69 -0.66
CA GLY A 507 57.41 11.90 -1.02
C GLY A 507 57.13 11.69 -2.51
N GLU A 508 58.09 11.94 -3.40
CA GLU A 508 57.87 11.84 -4.85
C GLU A 508 57.49 10.43 -5.32
N VAL A 509 58.00 9.39 -4.64
CA VAL A 509 57.78 7.99 -5.04
C VAL A 509 56.31 7.60 -4.90
N ILE A 510 55.61 8.05 -3.85
CA ILE A 510 54.17 7.74 -3.70
C ILE A 510 53.31 8.47 -4.74
N ASN A 511 53.79 9.59 -5.29
CA ASN A 511 53.07 10.33 -6.32
C ASN A 511 52.95 9.50 -7.61
N GLU A 512 53.90 8.61 -7.91
CA GLU A 512 53.79 7.65 -9.02
C GLU A 512 52.54 6.76 -8.89
N LEU A 513 52.15 6.39 -7.67
CA LEU A 513 50.93 5.60 -7.43
C LEU A 513 49.69 6.41 -7.78
N PHE A 514 49.63 7.67 -7.35
CA PHE A 514 48.52 8.56 -7.68
C PHE A 514 48.45 8.85 -9.18
N ASP A 515 49.59 8.98 -9.86
CA ASP A 515 49.63 9.14 -11.31
C ASP A 515 49.05 7.93 -12.06
N VAL A 516 49.38 6.70 -11.63
CA VAL A 516 48.76 5.50 -12.20
C VAL A 516 47.26 5.46 -11.92
N LEU A 517 46.85 5.88 -10.72
CA LEU A 517 45.45 5.90 -10.34
C LEU A 517 44.61 6.95 -11.08
N LYS A 518 45.19 8.00 -11.68
CA LYS A 518 44.46 8.98 -12.53
C LYS A 518 43.53 8.31 -13.54
N ASN A 519 44.02 7.24 -14.17
CA ASN A 519 43.32 6.52 -15.23
C ASN A 519 42.76 5.15 -14.78
N ASN A 520 42.97 4.75 -13.52
CA ASN A 520 42.47 3.48 -13.02
C ASN A 520 40.93 3.51 -12.87
N LYS A 521 40.26 2.48 -13.38
CA LYS A 521 38.80 2.37 -13.35
C LYS A 521 38.24 1.37 -12.34
N SER A 522 39.12 0.67 -11.61
CA SER A 522 38.70 -0.40 -10.70
C SER A 522 38.60 0.06 -9.25
N ILE A 523 39.56 0.87 -8.78
CA ILE A 523 39.61 1.35 -7.40
C ILE A 523 38.55 2.42 -7.16
N LYS A 524 37.77 2.20 -6.09
CA LYS A 524 36.73 3.13 -5.62
C LYS A 524 37.04 3.66 -4.22
N ILE A 525 37.70 2.86 -3.40
CA ILE A 525 38.02 3.18 -2.01
C ILE A 525 39.51 2.98 -1.76
N LEU A 526 40.18 4.03 -1.30
CA LEU A 526 41.61 4.02 -0.98
C LEU A 526 41.83 4.55 0.44
N ASN A 527 42.53 3.80 1.28
CA ASN A 527 42.96 4.30 2.59
C ASN A 527 44.48 4.40 2.64
N VAL A 528 44.97 5.62 2.80
CA VAL A 528 46.38 6.01 2.94
C VAL A 528 46.56 6.94 4.15
N ALA A 529 45.74 6.74 5.19
CA ALA A 529 45.87 7.49 6.43
C ALA A 529 47.11 7.08 7.23
N ASN A 530 47.70 8.04 7.92
CA ASN A 530 48.92 7.88 8.69
C ASN A 530 50.08 7.22 7.90
N THR A 531 50.42 7.79 6.74
CA THR A 531 51.52 7.29 5.89
C THR A 531 52.63 8.33 5.70
N ASN A 532 52.75 9.29 6.62
CA ASN A 532 53.75 10.37 6.62
C ASN A 532 53.79 11.22 5.33
N MET A 533 52.66 11.43 4.67
CA MET A 533 52.59 12.30 3.50
C MET A 533 52.58 13.78 3.90
N LYS A 534 53.12 14.63 3.01
CA LYS A 534 53.22 16.09 3.18
C LYS A 534 52.46 16.83 2.07
N GLU A 535 52.52 18.16 2.07
CA GLU A 535 51.78 19.04 1.17
C GLU A 535 51.94 18.70 -0.32
N ASP A 536 53.15 18.38 -0.80
CA ASP A 536 53.39 18.02 -2.22
C ASP A 536 52.63 16.74 -2.65
N ASN A 537 52.44 15.80 -1.72
CA ASN A 537 51.66 14.60 -1.97
C ASN A 537 50.16 14.92 -2.07
N ALA A 538 49.68 15.87 -1.29
CA ALA A 538 48.28 16.30 -1.34
C ALA A 538 47.94 16.93 -2.69
N GLU A 539 48.84 17.72 -3.29
CA GLU A 539 48.63 18.23 -4.66
C GLU A 539 48.55 17.11 -5.70
N SER A 540 49.35 16.05 -5.53
CA SER A 540 49.27 14.87 -6.40
C SER A 540 47.94 14.12 -6.25
N ILE A 541 47.39 14.02 -5.04
CA ILE A 541 46.05 13.46 -4.79
C ILE A 541 44.98 14.35 -5.42
N CYS A 542 45.07 15.68 -5.30
CA CYS A 542 44.15 16.61 -5.95
C CYS A 542 44.17 16.44 -7.47
N SER A 543 45.36 16.43 -8.09
CA SER A 543 45.52 16.19 -9.53
C SER A 543 44.95 14.82 -9.94
N MET A 544 45.14 13.79 -9.11
CA MET A 544 44.54 12.48 -9.34
C MET A 544 43.01 12.52 -9.31
N LEU A 545 42.39 13.09 -8.28
CA LEU A 545 40.92 13.16 -8.15
C LEU A 545 40.27 14.12 -9.14
N GLU A 546 41.04 15.08 -9.67
CA GLU A 546 40.61 15.93 -10.76
C GLU A 546 40.40 15.12 -12.05
N MET A 547 41.26 14.13 -12.34
CA MET A 547 41.10 13.26 -13.51
C MET A 547 40.23 12.03 -13.22
N ASN A 548 40.50 11.34 -12.11
CA ASN A 548 39.81 10.11 -11.73
C ASN A 548 38.42 10.40 -11.15
N LYS A 549 37.38 9.88 -11.80
CA LYS A 549 35.98 10.03 -11.37
C LYS A 549 35.42 8.81 -10.63
N MET A 550 36.21 7.74 -10.50
CA MET A 550 35.80 6.44 -9.98
C MET A 550 36.03 6.32 -8.47
N ILE A 551 37.06 6.98 -7.93
CA ILE A 551 37.34 7.01 -6.50
C ILE A 551 36.31 7.90 -5.81
N THR A 552 35.47 7.29 -4.97
CA THR A 552 34.41 7.97 -4.22
C THR A 552 34.81 8.26 -2.78
N ASP A 553 35.76 7.49 -2.25
CA ASP A 553 36.18 7.58 -0.85
C ASP A 553 37.70 7.42 -0.74
N ILE A 554 38.36 8.40 -0.12
CA ILE A 554 39.76 8.32 0.27
C ILE A 554 39.91 8.69 1.75
N ASN A 555 40.65 7.88 2.51
CA ASN A 555 41.06 8.24 3.85
C ASN A 555 42.52 8.73 3.83
N ILE A 556 42.70 9.98 4.24
CA ILE A 556 43.97 10.72 4.27
C ILE A 556 44.30 11.25 5.67
N GLU A 557 43.53 10.86 6.69
CA GLU A 557 43.72 11.33 8.07
C GLU A 557 45.14 11.07 8.58
N ASN A 558 45.59 11.90 9.53
CA ASN A 558 46.92 11.80 10.13
C ASN A 558 48.08 11.89 9.11
N ASN A 559 47.89 12.67 8.04
CA ASN A 559 48.98 13.16 7.18
C ASN A 559 49.13 14.68 7.34
N ASN A 560 50.28 15.24 6.96
CA ASN A 560 50.59 16.65 7.15
C ASN A 560 50.12 17.49 5.95
N PHE A 561 48.80 17.60 5.80
CA PHE A 561 48.15 18.35 4.72
C PHE A 561 47.52 19.63 5.28
N THR A 562 47.49 20.69 4.47
CA THR A 562 46.84 21.94 4.86
C THR A 562 45.32 21.79 4.86
N PHE A 563 44.63 22.73 5.51
CA PHE A 563 43.17 22.79 5.50
C PHE A 563 42.62 22.91 4.07
N ASP A 564 43.23 23.77 3.24
CA ASP A 564 42.80 24.00 1.86
C ASP A 564 42.92 22.71 1.02
N GLN A 565 44.03 21.99 1.16
CA GLN A 565 44.24 20.73 0.45
C GLN A 565 43.22 19.67 0.86
N ASN A 566 42.95 19.51 2.16
CA ASN A 566 41.90 18.61 2.64
C ASN A 566 40.51 19.01 2.10
N TYR A 567 40.20 20.31 2.09
CA TYR A 567 38.94 20.82 1.53
C TYR A 567 38.81 20.51 0.03
N ARG A 568 39.87 20.72 -0.76
CA ARG A 568 39.89 20.42 -2.20
C ARG A 568 39.67 18.92 -2.43
N ILE A 569 40.39 18.06 -1.72
CA ILE A 569 40.21 16.59 -1.81
C ILE A 569 38.76 16.20 -1.52
N ILE A 570 38.17 16.69 -0.42
CA ILE A 570 36.77 16.42 -0.07
C ILE A 570 35.81 16.92 -1.15
N SER A 571 36.07 18.08 -1.76
CA SER A 571 35.21 18.63 -2.81
C SER A 571 35.20 17.75 -4.06
N TYR A 572 36.35 17.20 -4.48
CA TYR A 572 36.42 16.25 -5.59
C TYR A 572 35.72 14.92 -5.27
N LEU A 573 35.85 14.39 -4.05
CA LEU A 573 35.14 13.17 -3.64
C LEU A 573 33.62 13.36 -3.66
N ARG A 574 33.13 14.50 -3.16
CA ARG A 574 31.69 14.86 -3.24
C ARG A 574 31.21 14.89 -4.69
N ARG A 575 32.00 15.49 -5.59
CA ARG A 575 31.71 15.51 -7.02
C ARG A 575 31.66 14.10 -7.62
N ASN A 576 32.64 13.24 -7.31
CA ASN A 576 32.68 11.85 -7.80
C ASN A 576 31.50 11.03 -7.26
N LYS A 577 31.17 11.16 -5.97
CA LYS A 577 30.03 10.48 -5.35
C LYS A 577 28.71 10.89 -5.98
N LYS A 578 28.54 12.17 -6.31
CA LYS A 578 27.36 12.67 -7.04
C LYS A 578 27.24 12.01 -8.42
N ILE A 579 28.33 11.98 -9.21
CA ILE A 579 28.36 11.33 -10.52
C ILE A 579 27.99 9.84 -10.40
N TRP A 580 28.52 9.15 -9.40
CA TRP A 580 28.23 7.72 -9.19
C TRP A 580 26.76 7.47 -8.85
N ILE A 581 26.13 8.33 -8.04
CA ILE A 581 24.70 8.23 -7.73
C ILE A 581 23.85 8.49 -8.98
N GLU A 582 24.16 9.54 -9.75
CA GLU A 582 23.44 9.88 -10.99
C GLU A 582 23.52 8.73 -12.01
N GLN A 583 24.68 8.07 -12.14
CA GLN A 583 24.85 6.89 -12.99
C GLN A 583 24.01 5.71 -12.51
N ALA A 584 23.97 5.44 -11.21
CA ALA A 584 23.17 4.35 -10.64
C ALA A 584 21.65 4.58 -10.83
N GLU A 585 21.20 5.83 -10.76
CA GLU A 585 19.81 6.22 -11.02
C GLU A 585 19.44 6.05 -12.50
N HIS A 586 20.34 6.44 -13.41
CA HIS A 586 20.15 6.24 -14.85
C HIS A 586 20.08 4.75 -15.22
N GLU A 587 21.03 3.93 -14.74
CA GLU A 587 21.03 2.48 -14.98
C GLU A 587 19.75 1.82 -14.43
N LYS A 588 19.27 2.27 -13.27
CA LYS A 588 18.01 1.79 -12.71
C LYS A 588 16.82 2.13 -13.60
N ALA A 589 16.74 3.37 -14.10
CA ALA A 589 15.66 3.80 -14.99
C ALA A 589 15.68 3.04 -16.34
N GLU A 590 16.87 2.77 -16.90
CA GLU A 590 17.01 1.96 -18.10
C GLU A 590 16.60 0.50 -17.88
N ASN A 591 16.98 -0.10 -16.75
CA ASN A 591 16.55 -1.46 -16.42
C ASN A 591 15.03 -1.56 -16.26
N GLU A 592 14.39 -0.59 -15.60
CA GLU A 592 12.94 -0.52 -15.49
C GLU A 592 12.24 -0.34 -16.85
N LYS A 593 12.88 0.37 -17.79
CA LYS A 593 12.39 0.51 -19.16
C LYS A 593 12.50 -0.79 -19.94
N MET A 594 13.65 -1.46 -19.87
CA MET A 594 13.87 -2.76 -20.51
C MET A 594 12.91 -3.82 -19.98
N GLU A 595 12.66 -3.87 -18.67
CA GLU A 595 11.70 -4.81 -18.08
C GLU A 595 10.27 -4.56 -18.59
N LYS A 596 9.87 -3.30 -18.81
CA LYS A 596 8.57 -2.97 -19.42
C LYS A 596 8.49 -3.42 -20.87
N GLU A 597 9.57 -3.23 -21.64
CA GLU A 597 9.65 -3.67 -23.04
C GLU A 597 9.64 -5.21 -23.16
N GLU A 598 10.37 -5.92 -22.29
CA GLU A 598 10.35 -7.39 -22.22
C GLU A 598 8.97 -7.93 -21.86
N ASN A 599 8.29 -7.31 -20.87
CA ASN A 599 6.92 -7.69 -20.51
C ASN A 599 5.93 -7.43 -21.65
N TYR A 600 6.08 -6.32 -22.38
CA TYR A 600 5.27 -6.03 -23.57
C TYR A 600 5.48 -7.07 -24.66
N MET A 601 6.74 -7.42 -24.97
CA MET A 601 7.08 -8.43 -25.96
C MET A 601 6.61 -9.83 -25.56
N HIS A 602 6.71 -10.18 -24.28
CA HIS A 602 6.18 -11.45 -23.76
C HIS A 602 4.65 -11.52 -23.91
N THR A 603 3.94 -10.44 -23.58
CA THR A 603 2.49 -10.34 -23.76
C THR A 603 2.09 -10.43 -25.24
N TYR A 604 2.86 -9.79 -26.13
CA TYR A 604 2.65 -9.84 -27.57
C TYR A 604 2.86 -11.26 -28.13
N LEU A 605 3.95 -11.93 -27.76
CA LEU A 605 4.23 -13.31 -28.20
C LEU A 605 3.15 -14.29 -27.73
N MET A 606 2.71 -14.17 -26.46
CA MET A 606 1.57 -14.96 -25.94
C MET A 606 0.29 -14.71 -26.75
N SER A 607 0.05 -13.48 -27.21
CA SER A 607 -1.11 -13.16 -28.04
C SER A 607 -1.02 -13.77 -29.44
N VAL A 608 0.17 -13.81 -30.04
CA VAL A 608 0.43 -14.44 -31.34
C VAL A 608 0.32 -15.96 -31.25
N GLU A 609 0.85 -16.57 -30.19
CA GLU A 609 0.69 -18.01 -29.93
C GLU A 609 -0.77 -18.41 -29.67
N SER A 610 -1.56 -17.52 -29.07
CA SER A 610 -3.01 -17.77 -28.86
C SER A 610 -3.87 -17.57 -30.10
N SER A 611 -3.31 -17.02 -31.18
CA SER A 611 -3.99 -16.76 -32.46
C SER A 611 -3.53 -17.66 -33.62
N MET A 612 -2.58 -18.57 -33.36
CA MET A 612 -2.29 -19.76 -34.17
C MET A 612 -3.04 -20.96 -33.62
#